data_AF-M1P896-F1
#
_entry.id   AF-M1P896-F1
#
_cell.length_a   1.000
_cell.length_b   1.000
_cell.length_c   1.000
_cell.angle_alpha   90.00
_cell.angle_beta   90.00
_cell.angle_gamma   90.00
#
_symmetry.space_group_name_H-M   'P 1'
#
loop_
_entity.id
_entity.type
_entity.pdbx_description
1 polymer ?
#
loop_
_entity_poly.entity_id
_entity_poly.type
_entity_poly.pdbx_seq_one_letter_code
_entity_poly.pdbx_strand_id
1 'polypeptide(L)' 'MSLRQPTRCTGDKKKLALAELCQLLEDHPEKSRKILLQQVEIKYDLTPKECEFLDRNFHTE' A
#
# COMPACT_ATOMS: atom_id res chain seq x y z
N MET A 1 -15.00 -29.54 1.12
CA MET A 1 -14.28 -28.41 1.75
C MET A 1 -13.39 -27.78 0.70
N SER A 2 -13.90 -26.79 -0.03
CA SER A 2 -13.15 -26.16 -1.12
C SER A 2 -12.50 -24.89 -0.61
N LEU A 3 -11.19 -24.94 -0.44
CA LEU A 3 -10.35 -23.77 -0.20
C LEU A 3 -10.51 -22.84 -1.41
N ARG A 4 -11.42 -21.87 -1.29
CA ARG A 4 -11.47 -20.72 -2.19
C ARG A 4 -10.21 -19.91 -1.92
N GLN A 5 -9.12 -20.25 -2.60
CA GLN A 5 -8.03 -19.30 -2.78
C GLN A 5 -8.61 -18.17 -3.64
N PRO A 6 -8.79 -16.95 -3.10
CA PRO A 6 -9.17 -15.84 -3.95
C PRO A 6 -8.00 -15.61 -4.90
N THR A 7 -8.29 -15.78 -6.18
CA THR A 7 -7.45 -15.33 -7.27
C THR A 7 -6.95 -13.93 -6.96
N ARG A 8 -5.61 -13.78 -6.84
CA ARG A 8 -4.90 -12.51 -6.65
C ARG A 8 -5.22 -11.58 -7.82
N CYS A 9 -6.32 -10.86 -7.73
CA CYS A 9 -6.59 -9.72 -8.59
C CYS A 9 -5.57 -8.65 -8.21
N THR A 10 -4.76 -8.22 -9.18
CA THR A 10 -3.68 -7.24 -8.99
C THR A 10 -4.19 -5.90 -8.41
N GLY A 11 -5.50 -5.64 -8.53
CA GLY A 11 -6.18 -4.50 -7.89
C GLY A 11 -6.25 -4.56 -6.36
N ASP A 12 -6.30 -5.75 -5.76
CA ASP A 12 -6.38 -5.90 -4.29
C ASP A 12 -5.03 -5.67 -3.62
N LYS A 13 -3.92 -5.97 -4.30
CA LYS A 13 -2.57 -5.74 -3.78
C LYS A 13 -2.32 -4.26 -3.47
N LYS A 14 -2.83 -3.38 -4.34
CA LYS A 14 -2.72 -1.92 -4.20
C LYS A 14 -3.53 -1.41 -3.02
N LYS A 15 -4.75 -1.93 -2.86
CA LYS A 15 -5.61 -1.58 -1.71
C LYS A 15 -5.03 -2.07 -0.40
N LEU A 16 -4.49 -3.29 -0.37
CA LEU A 16 -3.80 -3.85 0.79
C LEU A 16 -2.56 -3.03 1.16
N ALA A 17 -1.75 -2.67 0.16
CA ALA A 17 -0.61 -1.79 0.34
C ALA A 17 -1.02 -0.41 0.87
N LEU A 18 -2.08 0.19 0.34
CA LEU A 18 -2.61 1.49 0.78
C LEU A 18 -3.08 1.42 2.22
N ALA A 19 -3.86 0.40 2.57
CA ALA A 19 -4.37 0.18 3.92
C ALA A 19 -3.21 -0.03 4.92
N GLU A 20 -2.22 -0.84 4.55
CA GLU A 20 -1.07 -1.11 5.42
C GLU A 20 -0.16 0.12 5.55
N LEU A 21 0.05 0.87 4.48
CA LEU A 21 0.76 2.15 4.54
C LEU A 21 0.05 3.15 5.46
N CYS A 22 -1.28 3.22 5.39
CA CYS A 22 -2.09 4.10 6.22
C CYS A 22 -1.97 3.71 7.70
N GLN A 23 -2.08 2.41 8.02
CA GLN A 23 -1.83 1.90 9.37
C GLN A 23 -0.42 2.22 9.85
N LEU A 24 0.60 2.02 9.02
CA LEU A 24 1.99 2.33 9.38
C LEU A 24 2.21 3.82 9.61
N LEU A 25 1.48 4.69 8.92
CA LEU A 25 1.54 6.14 9.11
C LEU A 25 0.87 6.58 10.40
N GLU A 26 -0.25 5.95 10.76
CA GLU A 26 -0.94 6.20 12.02
C GLU A 26 -0.15 5.64 13.22
N ASP A 27 0.46 4.47 13.07
CA ASP A 27 1.25 3.81 14.13
C ASP A 27 2.65 4.43 14.28
N HIS A 28 3.20 4.96 13.19
CA HIS A 28 4.52 5.60 13.15
C HIS A 28 4.49 6.96 12.45
N PRO A 29 3.84 7.98 13.05
CA PRO A 29 3.86 9.34 12.51
C PRO A 29 5.26 9.96 12.47
N GLU A 30 6.19 9.42 13.28
CA GLU A 30 7.61 9.81 13.29
C GLU A 30 8.37 9.31 12.05
N LYS A 31 7.89 8.23 11.40
CA LYS A 31 8.50 7.69 10.19
C LYS A 31 7.99 8.45 8.98
N SER A 32 8.92 8.87 8.12
CA SER A 32 8.57 9.53 6.87
C SER A 32 7.75 8.61 5.96
N ARG A 33 6.67 9.16 5.39
CA ARG A 33 5.84 8.53 4.34
C ARG A 33 6.68 7.80 3.31
N LYS A 34 7.71 8.45 2.76
CA LYS A 34 8.63 7.85 1.78
C LYS A 34 9.26 6.53 2.23
N ILE A 35 9.63 6.40 3.50
CA ILE A 35 10.28 5.20 4.03
C ILE A 35 9.25 4.06 4.15
N LEU A 36 8.08 4.36 4.71
CA LEU A 36 6.99 3.38 4.83
C LEU A 36 6.48 2.94 3.45
N LEU A 37 6.34 3.91 2.55
CA LEU A 37 5.95 3.72 1.16
C LEU A 37 6.93 2.82 0.42
N GLN A 38 8.24 3.03 0.59
CA GLN A 38 9.27 2.18 0.00
C GLN A 38 9.25 0.75 0.57
N GLN A 39 8.99 0.58 1.87
CA GLN A 39 8.82 -0.74 2.47
C GLN A 39 7.60 -1.47 1.90
N VAL A 40 6.49 -0.76 1.76
CA VAL A 40 5.25 -1.28 1.20
C VAL A 40 5.40 -1.58 -0.30
N GLU A 41 6.15 -0.75 -1.03
CA GLU A 41 6.48 -0.95 -2.44
C GLU A 41 7.21 -2.27 -2.67
N ILE A 42 8.26 -2.52 -1.90
CA ILE A 42 9.03 -3.77 -1.96
C ILE A 42 8.19 -4.96 -1.49
N LYS A 43 7.39 -4.80 -0.43
CA LYS A 43 6.58 -5.88 0.16
C LYS A 43 5.44 -6.34 -0.75
N TYR A 44 4.80 -5.42 -1.45
CA TYR A 44 3.64 -5.69 -2.31
C TYR A 44 3.97 -5.75 -3.80
N ASP A 45 5.25 -5.56 -4.17
CA ASP A 45 5.73 -5.48 -5.55
C ASP A 45 4.99 -4.36 -6.31
N LEU A 46 4.85 -3.21 -5.67
CA LEU A 46 4.21 -2.04 -6.29
C LEU A 46 5.20 -1.39 -7.26
N THR A 47 4.65 -0.82 -8.32
CA THR A 47 5.43 -0.01 -9.25
C THR A 47 5.44 1.44 -8.75
N PRO A 48 6.46 2.24 -9.10
CA PRO A 48 6.54 3.64 -8.71
C PRO A 48 5.32 4.46 -9.15
N LYS A 49 4.64 4.06 -10.23
CA LYS A 49 3.36 4.66 -10.67
C LYS A 49 2.21 4.45 -9.68
N GLU A 50 2.17 3.30 -9.01
CA GLU A 50 1.17 3.01 -7.99
C GLU A 50 1.47 3.77 -6.71
N CYS A 51 2.75 3.88 -6.35
CA CYS A 51 3.24 4.77 -5.31
C CYS A 51 2.80 6.22 -5.51
N GLU A 52 2.98 6.74 -6.72
CA GLU A 52 2.58 8.10 -7.07
C GLU A 52 1.05 8.26 -7.06
N PHE A 53 0.31 7.22 -7.44
CA PHE A 53 -1.15 7.19 -7.29
C PHE A 53 -1.56 7.27 -5.82
N LEU A 54 -0.92 6.48 -4.94
CA LEU A 54 -1.16 6.53 -3.49
C LEU A 54 -0.90 7.93 -2.95
N ASP A 55 0.29 8.48 -3.20
CA ASP A 55 0.71 9.80 -2.73
C ASP A 55 -0.24 10.91 -3.18
N ARG A 56 -0.67 10.89 -4.44
CA ARG A 56 -1.68 11.82 -4.98
C ARG A 56 -3.04 11.70 -4.29
N ASN A 57 -3.49 10.51 -3.93
CA ASN A 57 -4.76 10.33 -3.21
C ASN A 57 -4.65 10.77 -1.74
N PHE A 58 -3.48 10.65 -1.11
CA PHE A 58 -3.23 11.16 0.24
C PHE A 58 -3.09 12.69 0.31
N HIS A 59 -2.94 13.37 -0.83
CA HIS A 59 -2.73 14.81 -0.94
C HIS A 59 -3.99 15.60 -1.32
N THR A 60 -5.17 15.06 -1.05
CA THR A 60 -6.44 15.77 -1.28
C THR A 60 -6.94 16.33 0.06
N GLU A 61 -6.51 17.56 0.35
CA GLU A 61 -7.31 18.54 1.12
C GLU A 61 -8.34 19.19 0.20
#